data_AF-A0A958WV74-F1
#
_entry.id   AF-A0A958WV74-F1
#
_cell.length_a   1.000
_cell.length_b   1.000
_cell.length_c   1.000
_cell.angle_alpha   90.00
_cell.angle_beta   90.00
_cell.angle_gamma   90.00
#
_symmetry.space_group_name_H-M   'P 1'
#
loop_
_entity.id
_entity.type
_entity.pdbx_description
1 polymer ?
#
loop_
_entity_poly.entity_id
_entity_poly.type
_entity_poly.pdbx_seq_one_letter_code
_entity_poly.pdbx_strand_id
1 'polypeptide(L)'
;MKIKIKEAIAMAAKGQNLQGVAIEDLNDKQVKAMDALLLARHGIVVPEQNIYYHDSEIAYDEEFDEVAWDKNPVQLTFEEKVEIANRQSRSNDKEMISLNIAVADKEVNQWLKVNLHKVEGIVSGLIVDLYKTQKALRE
;
A
#
# COMPACT_ATOMS: atom_id res chain seq x y z
N MET A 1 19.72 2.22 15.46
CA MET A 1 19.41 1.91 16.88
C MET A 1 19.26 0.41 17.01
N LYS A 2 19.75 -0.20 18.09
CA LYS A 2 19.69 -1.66 18.28
C LYS A 2 18.60 -2.01 19.31
N ILE A 3 17.69 -2.92 18.96
CA ILE A 3 16.58 -3.35 19.85
C ILE A 3 16.43 -4.87 19.82
N LYS A 4 15.70 -5.42 20.79
CA LYS A 4 15.36 -6.84 20.82
C LYS A 4 14.15 -7.15 19.93
N ILE A 5 14.06 -8.38 19.46
CA ILE A 5 13.01 -8.81 18.53
C ILE A 5 11.60 -8.65 19.10
N LYS A 6 11.43 -8.92 20.41
CA LYS A 6 10.14 -8.72 21.11
C LYS A 6 9.70 -7.24 21.11
N GLU A 7 10.66 -6.33 21.25
CA GLU A 7 10.39 -4.89 21.21
C GLU A 7 10.08 -4.44 19.78
N ALA A 8 10.81 -4.97 18.80
CA ALA A 8 10.54 -4.71 17.38
C ALA A 8 9.11 -5.14 16.98
N ILE A 9 8.69 -6.34 17.39
CA ILE A 9 7.33 -6.84 17.14
C ILE A 9 6.28 -5.94 17.81
N ALA A 10 6.50 -5.54 19.06
CA ALA A 10 5.57 -4.65 19.78
C ALA A 10 5.47 -3.25 19.13
N MET A 11 6.57 -2.73 18.57
CA MET A 11 6.60 -1.48 17.84
C MET A 11 5.90 -1.60 16.48
N ALA A 12 6.13 -2.70 15.75
CA ALA A 12 5.47 -3.00 14.48
C ALA A 12 3.95 -3.13 14.66
N ALA A 13 3.50 -3.82 15.71
CA ALA A 13 2.08 -3.98 16.04
C ALA A 13 1.38 -2.64 16.34
N LYS A 14 2.14 -1.65 16.83
CA LYS A 14 1.64 -0.28 17.09
C LYS A 14 1.75 0.64 15.87
N GLY A 15 2.17 0.13 14.71
CA GLY A 15 2.35 0.90 13.48
C GLY A 15 3.51 1.90 13.52
N GLN A 16 4.48 1.70 14.42
CA GLN A 16 5.63 2.60 14.52
C GLN A 16 6.64 2.32 13.40
N ASN A 17 7.36 3.37 12.99
CA ASN A 17 8.39 3.24 11.96
C ASN A 17 9.63 2.52 12.52
N LEU A 18 10.04 1.44 11.85
CA LEU A 18 11.21 0.63 12.20
C LEU A 18 12.39 0.83 11.23
N GLN A 19 12.33 1.84 10.37
CA GLN A 19 13.37 2.14 9.39
C GLN A 19 14.69 2.54 10.10
N GLY A 20 15.78 1.83 9.78
CA GLY A 20 17.10 2.06 10.40
C GLY A 20 17.29 1.41 11.78
N VAL A 21 16.37 0.52 12.18
CA VAL A 21 16.49 -0.29 13.39
C VAL A 21 17.15 -1.63 13.05
N ALA A 22 18.14 -2.02 13.86
CA ALA A 22 18.78 -3.33 13.77
C ALA A 22 18.35 -4.20 14.95
N ILE A 23 17.94 -5.45 14.67
CA ILE A 23 17.56 -6.41 15.71
C ILE A 23 18.79 -7.21 16.12
N GLU A 24 19.13 -7.19 17.41
CA GLU A 24 20.35 -7.85 17.92
C GLU A 24 20.22 -9.36 17.99
N ASP A 25 19.07 -9.86 18.44
CA ASP A 25 18.80 -11.27 18.72
C ASP A 25 18.04 -11.97 17.58
N LEU A 26 18.14 -11.43 16.36
CA LEU A 26 17.44 -11.95 15.19
C LEU A 26 17.91 -13.34 14.80
N ASN A 27 19.21 -13.63 14.97
CA ASN A 27 19.82 -14.91 14.59
C ASN A 27 19.65 -15.99 15.66
N ASP A 28 19.43 -15.62 16.92
CA ASP A 28 19.43 -16.55 18.05
C ASP A 28 18.03 -16.95 18.52
N LYS A 29 16.99 -16.33 17.95
CA LYS A 29 15.60 -16.57 18.36
C LYS A 29 14.71 -16.94 17.19
N GLN A 30 13.78 -17.84 17.50
CA GLN A 30 12.68 -18.17 16.61
C GLN A 30 11.54 -17.15 16.75
N VAL A 31 10.92 -16.84 15.62
CA VAL A 31 9.86 -15.85 15.43
C VAL A 31 8.66 -16.53 14.79
N LYS A 32 7.46 -16.21 15.24
CA LYS A 32 6.23 -16.74 14.63
C LYS A 32 6.12 -16.27 13.19
N ALA A 33 5.57 -17.10 12.31
CA ALA A 33 5.33 -16.73 10.92
C ALA A 33 4.57 -15.39 10.77
N MET A 34 3.54 -15.16 11.59
CA MET A 34 2.77 -13.91 11.55
C MET A 34 3.59 -12.68 11.97
N ASP A 35 4.40 -12.82 13.02
CA ASP A 35 5.29 -11.74 13.49
C ASP A 35 6.39 -11.44 12.46
N ALA A 36 6.90 -12.47 11.77
CA ALA A 36 7.88 -12.31 10.69
C ALA A 36 7.29 -11.55 9.49
N LEU A 37 6.05 -11.85 9.10
CA LEU A 37 5.32 -11.10 8.07
C LEU A 37 5.09 -9.64 8.48
N LEU A 38 4.71 -9.42 9.74
CA LEU A 38 4.54 -8.08 10.29
C LEU A 38 5.84 -7.27 10.22
N LEU A 39 6.97 -7.86 10.63
CA LEU A 39 8.30 -7.23 10.54
C LEU A 39 8.70 -6.94 9.08
N ALA A 40 8.40 -7.84 8.15
CA ALA A 40 8.69 -7.66 6.72
C ALA A 40 7.96 -6.44 6.12
N ARG A 41 6.71 -6.19 6.54
CA ARG A 41 5.95 -4.98 6.13
C ARG A 41 6.65 -3.68 6.54
N HIS A 42 7.42 -3.72 7.62
CA HIS A 42 8.21 -2.59 8.11
C HIS A 42 9.69 -2.62 7.63
N GLY A 43 10.02 -3.49 6.67
CA GLY A 43 11.34 -3.56 6.04
C GLY A 43 12.37 -4.37 6.80
N ILE A 44 11.96 -5.16 7.81
CA ILE A 44 12.84 -6.05 8.55
C ILE A 44 12.68 -7.47 8.03
N VAL A 45 13.74 -8.02 7.45
CA VAL A 45 13.75 -9.39 6.91
C VAL A 45 14.21 -10.36 8.00
N VAL A 46 13.36 -11.33 8.34
CA VAL A 46 13.69 -12.42 9.26
C VAL A 46 14.21 -13.61 8.44
N PRO A 47 15.36 -14.22 8.78
CA PRO A 47 15.84 -15.44 8.13
C PRO A 47 14.83 -16.58 8.25
N GLU A 48 14.62 -17.34 7.17
CA GLU A 48 13.62 -18.43 7.13
C GLU A 48 13.84 -19.48 8.22
N GLN A 49 15.10 -19.85 8.48
CA GLN A 49 15.48 -20.81 9.54
C GLN A 49 15.10 -20.36 10.97
N ASN A 50 14.81 -19.07 11.14
CA ASN A 50 14.36 -18.47 12.39
C ASN A 50 12.84 -18.28 12.43
N ILE A 51 12.12 -18.63 11.37
CA ILE A 51 10.66 -18.60 11.35
C ILE A 51 10.15 -19.98 11.76
N TYR A 52 9.28 -20.03 12.77
CA TYR A 52 8.56 -21.25 13.13
C TYR A 52 7.07 -21.08 12.90
N TYR A 53 6.44 -22.22 12.61
CA TYR A 53 5.03 -22.34 12.34
C TYR A 53 4.46 -23.44 13.24
N HIS A 54 3.33 -23.17 13.87
CA HIS A 54 2.67 -24.09 14.78
C HIS A 54 1.16 -23.94 14.65
N ASP A 55 0.46 -24.99 14.20
CA ASP A 55 -0.98 -24.94 13.90
C ASP A 55 -1.82 -24.47 15.09
N SER A 56 -1.42 -24.84 16.31
CA SER A 56 -2.10 -24.43 17.55
C SER A 56 -2.08 -22.94 17.85
N GLU A 57 -1.24 -22.17 17.14
CA GLU A 57 -1.14 -20.71 17.30
C GLU A 57 -1.94 -19.94 16.25
N ILE A 58 -2.58 -20.65 15.32
CA ILE A 58 -3.51 -20.06 14.36
C ILE A 58 -4.83 -19.86 15.09
N ALA A 59 -5.21 -18.61 15.27
CA ALA A 59 -6.50 -18.27 15.85
C ALA A 59 -7.61 -18.62 14.86
N TYR A 60 -8.74 -19.08 15.41
CA TYR A 60 -9.96 -19.24 14.65
C TYR A 60 -10.37 -17.90 14.03
N ASP A 61 -10.68 -17.92 12.74
CA ASP A 61 -11.16 -16.79 11.97
C ASP A 61 -12.47 -17.19 11.27
N GLU A 62 -13.59 -16.68 11.76
CA GLU A 62 -14.93 -16.97 11.26
C GLU A 62 -15.05 -16.71 9.75
N GLU A 63 -14.36 -15.69 9.23
CA GLU A 63 -14.39 -15.33 7.80
C GLU A 63 -13.61 -16.31 6.91
N PHE A 64 -12.72 -17.12 7.48
CA PHE A 64 -11.93 -18.10 6.75
C PHE A 64 -12.33 -19.55 7.04
N ASP A 65 -12.61 -19.86 8.30
CA ASP A 65 -12.87 -21.21 8.80
C ASP A 65 -14.32 -21.66 8.55
N GLU A 66 -15.30 -20.74 8.57
CA GLU A 66 -16.70 -21.07 8.26
C GLU A 66 -17.01 -20.99 6.76
N VAL A 67 -16.08 -20.45 5.96
CA VAL A 67 -16.28 -20.33 4.52
C VAL A 67 -16.05 -21.67 3.84
N ALA A 68 -17.08 -22.16 3.17
CA ALA A 68 -16.97 -23.29 2.26
C ALA A 68 -16.24 -22.85 0.98
N TRP A 69 -14.92 -23.04 0.95
CA TRP A 69 -14.10 -22.78 -0.23
C TRP A 69 -14.49 -23.71 -1.38
N ASP A 70 -14.80 -23.15 -2.55
CA ASP A 70 -14.97 -23.95 -3.76
C ASP A 70 -13.62 -24.60 -4.09
N LYS A 71 -13.61 -25.93 -4.24
CA LYS A 71 -12.40 -26.70 -4.58
C LYS A 71 -11.97 -26.50 -6.04
N ASN A 72 -12.84 -25.92 -6.85
CA ASN A 72 -12.50 -25.59 -8.22
C ASN A 72 -11.75 -24.25 -8.25
N PRO A 73 -10.57 -24.20 -8.90
CA PRO A 73 -9.89 -22.92 -9.09
C PRO A 73 -10.85 -21.98 -9.83
N VAL A 74 -10.98 -20.75 -9.33
CA VAL A 74 -11.85 -19.75 -9.94
C VAL A 74 -11.43 -19.60 -11.41
N GLN A 75 -12.27 -20.08 -12.31
CA GLN A 75 -12.02 -20.04 -13.75
C GLN A 75 -12.36 -18.64 -14.26
N LEU A 76 -11.49 -17.70 -13.94
CA LEU A 76 -11.55 -16.35 -14.49
C LEU A 76 -10.77 -16.31 -15.79
N THR A 77 -11.40 -15.77 -16.82
CA THR A 77 -10.73 -15.32 -18.04
C THR A 77 -9.68 -14.24 -17.72
N PHE A 78 -8.78 -13.98 -18.66
CA PHE A 78 -7.77 -12.94 -18.49
C PHE A 78 -8.43 -11.56 -18.33
N GLU A 79 -9.48 -11.29 -19.11
CA GLU A 79 -10.26 -10.06 -19.02
C GLU A 79 -10.90 -9.88 -17.64
N GLU A 80 -11.50 -10.93 -17.06
CA GLU A 80 -12.11 -10.87 -15.72
C GLU A 80 -11.08 -10.67 -14.61
N LYS A 81 -9.89 -11.29 -14.72
CA LYS A 81 -8.78 -11.06 -13.78
C LYS A 81 -8.31 -9.61 -13.82
N VAL A 82 -8.20 -9.03 -15.02
CA VAL A 82 -7.86 -7.61 -15.20
C VAL A 82 -8.95 -6.72 -14.61
N GLU A 83 -10.23 -7.07 -14.78
CA GLU A 83 -11.33 -6.31 -14.21
C GLU A 83 -11.33 -6.32 -12.68
N ILE A 84 -11.11 -7.47 -12.04
CA ILE A 84 -11.04 -7.58 -10.57
C ILE A 84 -9.83 -6.81 -10.02
N ALA A 85 -8.66 -6.95 -10.64
CA ALA A 85 -7.47 -6.18 -10.27
C ALA A 85 -7.71 -4.66 -10.40
N ASN A 86 -8.41 -4.25 -11.46
CA ASN A 86 -8.83 -2.86 -11.65
C ASN A 86 -9.84 -2.41 -10.61
N ARG A 87 -10.84 -3.23 -10.22
CA ARG A 87 -11.81 -2.89 -9.17
C ARG A 87 -11.16 -2.73 -7.80
N GLN A 88 -10.20 -3.59 -7.45
CA GLN A 88 -9.43 -3.48 -6.21
C GLN A 88 -8.49 -2.26 -6.21
N SER A 89 -7.95 -1.90 -7.37
CA SER A 89 -7.17 -0.65 -7.54
C SER A 89 -8.05 0.60 -7.51
N ARG A 90 -9.33 0.48 -7.93
CA ARG A 90 -10.35 1.54 -7.95
C ARG A 90 -11.07 1.74 -6.61
N SER A 91 -10.82 0.91 -5.59
CA SER A 91 -11.33 1.20 -4.24
C SER A 91 -10.74 2.48 -3.62
N ASN A 92 -9.75 3.10 -4.28
CA ASN A 92 -9.40 4.51 -4.16
C ASN A 92 -10.08 5.33 -5.26
N ASP A 93 -11.41 5.38 -5.29
CA ASP A 93 -12.19 6.16 -6.28
C ASP A 93 -11.89 7.66 -6.10
N LYS A 94 -10.80 8.13 -6.72
CA LYS A 94 -10.65 9.53 -7.11
C LYS A 94 -11.52 9.69 -8.35
N GLU A 95 -12.65 10.37 -8.22
CA GLU A 95 -13.43 10.84 -9.37
C GLU A 95 -12.48 11.54 -10.35
N MET A 96 -12.24 10.89 -11.49
CA MET A 96 -11.24 11.37 -12.44
C MET A 96 -11.90 12.39 -13.37
N ILE A 97 -11.61 13.67 -13.15
CA ILE A 97 -12.06 14.76 -14.01
C ILE A 97 -11.03 14.96 -15.13
N SER A 98 -11.46 14.80 -16.39
CA SER A 98 -10.62 15.07 -17.56
C SER A 98 -10.66 16.55 -17.93
N LEU A 99 -9.50 17.23 -17.89
CA LEU A 99 -9.34 18.61 -18.33
C LEU A 99 -8.58 18.67 -19.66
N ASN A 100 -9.17 19.31 -20.68
CA ASN A 100 -8.50 19.53 -21.97
C ASN A 100 -7.86 20.92 -21.98
N ILE A 101 -6.53 20.98 -22.03
CA ILE A 101 -5.77 22.23 -22.12
C ILE A 101 -5.23 22.38 -23.54
N ALA A 102 -5.52 23.52 -24.18
CA ALA A 102 -4.93 23.90 -25.46
C ALA A 102 -3.88 25.00 -25.25
N VAL A 103 -2.65 24.77 -25.72
CA VAL A 103 -1.56 25.75 -25.68
C VAL A 103 -1.14 26.09 -27.11
N ALA A 104 -1.17 27.38 -27.44
CA ALA A 104 -0.84 27.90 -28.77
C ALA A 104 0.66 27.83 -29.08
N ASP A 105 1.50 27.93 -28.05
CA ASP A 105 2.95 27.84 -28.17
C ASP A 105 3.39 26.38 -28.41
N LYS A 106 4.12 26.17 -29.51
CA LYS A 106 4.56 24.84 -29.96
C LYS A 106 5.63 24.24 -29.05
N GLU A 107 6.54 25.05 -28.53
CA GLU A 107 7.62 24.60 -27.65
C GLU A 107 7.04 24.20 -26.29
N VAL A 108 6.13 25.02 -25.75
CA VAL A 108 5.42 24.71 -24.51
C VAL A 108 4.56 23.46 -24.65
N ASN A 109 3.88 23.28 -25.79
CA ASN A 109 3.07 22.08 -26.05
C ASN A 109 3.93 20.81 -26.12
N GLN A 110 5.10 20.89 -26.76
CA GLN A 110 6.05 19.77 -26.76
C GLN A 110 6.58 19.47 -25.35
N TRP A 111 6.91 20.50 -24.58
CA TRP A 111 7.35 20.34 -23.20
C TRP A 111 6.28 19.70 -22.31
N LEU A 112 5.01 20.09 -22.47
CA LEU A 112 3.86 19.54 -21.75
C LEU A 112 3.66 18.06 -22.03
N LYS A 113 3.80 17.63 -23.29
CA LYS A 113 3.69 16.21 -23.67
C LYS A 113 4.72 15.33 -22.96
N VAL A 114 5.94 15.85 -22.73
CA VAL A 114 7.02 15.12 -22.04
C VAL A 114 6.85 15.17 -20.52
N ASN A 115 6.33 16.27 -19.98
CA ASN A 115 6.26 16.53 -18.54
C ASN A 115 4.86 16.41 -17.94
N LEU A 116 3.92 15.79 -18.65
CA LEU A 116 2.50 15.75 -18.30
C LEU A 116 2.26 15.32 -16.83
N HIS A 117 2.92 14.25 -16.39
CA HIS A 117 2.82 13.75 -15.02
C HIS A 117 3.20 14.78 -13.92
N LYS A 118 4.19 15.66 -14.19
CA LYS A 118 4.57 16.72 -13.24
C LYS A 118 3.54 17.85 -13.23
N VAL A 119 3.03 18.16 -14.41
CA VAL A 119 2.04 19.22 -14.62
C VAL A 119 0.71 18.83 -14.00
N GLU A 120 0.28 17.59 -14.13
CA GLU A 120 -0.93 17.06 -13.49
C GLU A 120 -0.93 17.27 -11.98
N GLY A 121 0.21 17.00 -11.31
CA GLY A 121 0.34 17.22 -9.87
C GLY A 121 0.21 18.70 -9.48
N ILE A 122 0.84 19.60 -10.25
CA ILE A 122 0.79 21.04 -10.02
C ILE A 122 -0.64 21.58 -10.25
N VAL A 123 -1.25 21.21 -11.38
CA VAL A 123 -2.61 21.64 -11.74
C VAL A 123 -3.62 21.14 -10.71
N SER A 124 -3.46 19.91 -10.22
CA SER A 124 -4.30 19.35 -9.16
C SER A 124 -4.24 20.17 -7.87
N GLY A 125 -3.03 20.57 -7.44
CA GLY A 125 -2.85 21.45 -6.27
C GLY A 125 -3.52 22.81 -6.47
N LEU A 126 -3.32 23.42 -7.64
CA LEU A 126 -3.92 24.71 -7.98
C LEU A 126 -5.45 24.68 -7.97
N ILE A 127 -6.07 23.61 -8.45
CA ILE A 127 -7.53 23.46 -8.43
C ILE A 127 -8.06 23.43 -7.00
N VAL A 128 -7.38 22.72 -6.09
CA VAL A 128 -7.75 22.66 -4.67
C VAL A 128 -7.64 24.04 -4.01
N ASP A 129 -6.56 24.76 -4.28
CA ASP A 129 -6.34 26.09 -3.71
C ASP A 129 -7.32 27.12 -4.28
N LEU A 130 -7.66 27.02 -5.57
CA LEU A 130 -8.70 27.82 -6.20
C LEU A 130 -10.05 27.61 -5.51
N TYR A 131 -10.43 26.36 -5.26
CA TYR A 131 -11.68 26.02 -4.57
C TYR A 131 -11.72 26.59 -3.14
N LYS A 132 -10.63 26.42 -2.36
CA LYS A 132 -10.54 26.96 -1.00
C LYS A 132 -10.67 28.49 -0.98
N THR A 133 -10.00 29.16 -1.91
CA THR A 133 -10.05 30.62 -2.03
C THR A 133 -11.46 31.09 -2.39
N GLN A 134 -12.12 30.43 -3.35
CA GLN A 134 -13.48 30.76 -3.74
C GLN A 134 -14.48 30.54 -2.60
N LYS A 135 -14.30 29.50 -1.79
CA LYS A 135 -15.11 29.24 -0.59
C LYS A 135 -14.92 30.36 0.44
N ALA A 136 -13.68 30.75 0.71
CA ALA A 136 -13.36 31.82 1.66
C ALA A 136 -13.88 33.20 1.23
N LEU A 137 -14.06 33.43 -0.08
CA LEU A 137 -14.63 34.68 -0.62
C LEU A 137 -16.17 34.69 -0.62
N ARG A 138 -16.83 33.55 -0.37
CA ARG A 138 -18.29 33.40 -0.33
C ARG A 138 -18.88 33.33 1.09
N GLU A 139 -18.03 33.22 2.11
CA GLU A 139 -18.37 33.45 3.52
C GLU A 139 -18.14 34.92 3.88
#